data_AF-A0A8C3HVA9-F1
#
_entry.id   AF-A0A8C3HVA9-F1
#
_cell.length_a   1.000
_cell.length_b   1.000
_cell.length_c   1.000
_cell.angle_alpha   90.00
_cell.angle_beta   90.00
_cell.angle_gamma   90.00
#
_symmetry.space_group_name_H-M   'P 1'
#
loop_
_entity.id
_entity.type
_entity.pdbx_description
1 polymer ?
#
loop_
_entity_poly.entity_id
_entity_poly.type
_entity_poly.pdbx_seq_one_letter_code
_entity_poly.pdbx_strand_id
1 'polypeptide(L)'
;MANGGGRLSDPSFHHRSAYCAASVASLTNIITPTLFAGTAEWIARCQNWEGGIGGVPGMEAHGGYTFCGLAALVILKQEDSLNLKCLLHWVTSRQMRFEGGFQGRCNKLVDGCYSFWQAGLLPLLHRALHAKGDPALSMTHWMFDQQALQEYILLCCQCPVGGLLDKPGKSRDFYHTCYCLSGLSIAQHFGSGDLLHEVVLGVPENRLQPTHPVYNISPDRVVRAVMHFLRQPVPGMPAAEEATAAAGD
;
A
#
# COMPACT_ATOMS: atom_id res chain seq x y z
N MET A 1 22.86 -15.92 25.70
CA MET A 1 22.91 -14.66 24.93
C MET A 1 22.00 -14.82 23.74
N ALA A 2 20.82 -14.21 23.77
CA ALA A 2 19.90 -14.22 22.64
C ALA A 2 20.33 -13.12 21.67
N ASN A 3 20.69 -13.49 20.44
CA ASN A 3 20.98 -12.52 19.39
C ASN A 3 19.74 -11.64 19.19
N GLY A 4 19.91 -10.32 19.32
CA GLY A 4 18.88 -9.30 19.14
C GLY A 4 18.40 -9.12 17.69
N GLY A 5 18.13 -10.22 16.98
CA GLY A 5 17.35 -10.16 15.75
C GLY A 5 15.92 -9.78 16.10
N GLY A 6 15.45 -8.65 15.58
CA GLY A 6 14.10 -8.15 15.84
C GLY A 6 13.07 -9.24 15.57
N ARG A 7 12.11 -9.44 16.47
CA ARG A 7 11.06 -10.48 16.39
C ARG A 7 10.28 -10.48 15.07
N LEU A 8 10.35 -9.40 14.29
CA LEU A 8 9.76 -9.27 12.96
C LEU A 8 10.43 -10.13 11.87
N SER A 9 11.63 -10.67 12.11
CA SER A 9 12.29 -11.61 11.19
C SER A 9 11.96 -13.09 11.47
N ASP A 10 11.16 -13.37 12.50
CA ASP A 10 10.73 -14.72 12.87
C ASP A 10 9.78 -15.29 11.79
N PRO A 11 9.98 -16.51 11.28
CA PRO A 11 9.11 -17.13 10.28
C PRO A 11 7.64 -17.34 10.74
N SER A 12 7.34 -17.20 12.04
CA SER A 12 5.96 -17.13 12.56
C SER A 12 5.27 -15.78 12.32
N PHE A 13 6.05 -14.73 12.01
CA PHE A 13 5.55 -13.40 11.67
C PHE A 13 5.25 -13.31 10.17
N HIS A 14 4.07 -12.79 9.83
CA HIS A 14 3.56 -12.68 8.46
C HIS A 14 3.66 -11.23 7.97
N HIS A 15 3.64 -10.94 6.67
CA HIS A 15 3.78 -9.57 6.12
C HIS A 15 2.84 -8.51 6.70
N ARG A 16 1.64 -8.94 7.11
CA ARG A 16 0.70 -8.08 7.83
C ARG A 16 1.33 -7.46 9.07
N SER A 17 2.15 -8.21 9.81
CA SER A 17 2.85 -7.70 11.00
C SER A 17 3.89 -6.64 10.67
N ALA A 18 4.69 -6.83 9.62
CA ALA A 18 5.70 -5.87 9.18
C ALA A 18 5.04 -4.55 8.75
N TYR A 19 3.98 -4.62 7.94
CA TYR A 19 3.22 -3.44 7.54
C TYR A 19 2.53 -2.77 8.73
N CYS A 20 1.83 -3.51 9.57
CA CYS A 20 1.16 -2.94 10.75
C CYS A 20 2.17 -2.24 11.67
N ALA A 21 3.31 -2.87 11.95
CA ALA A 21 4.36 -2.30 12.80
C ALA A 21 4.98 -1.05 12.16
N ALA A 22 5.38 -1.11 10.89
CA ALA A 22 5.94 0.04 10.17
C ALA A 22 4.94 1.20 10.07
N SER A 23 3.66 0.88 9.81
CA SER A 23 2.58 1.85 9.69
C SER A 23 2.38 2.63 10.98
N VAL A 24 2.18 1.94 12.11
CA VAL A 24 2.01 2.64 13.39
C VAL A 24 3.28 3.33 13.83
N ALA A 25 4.45 2.69 13.67
CA ALA A 25 5.71 3.24 14.15
C ALA A 25 6.13 4.51 13.41
N SER A 26 5.87 4.57 12.11
CA SER A 26 6.14 5.76 11.30
C SER A 26 5.19 6.91 11.60
N LEU A 27 3.89 6.63 11.80
CA LEU A 27 2.91 7.66 12.13
C LEU A 27 3.15 8.27 13.52
N THR A 28 3.61 7.47 14.49
CA THR A 28 3.80 7.89 15.88
C THR A 28 5.23 8.26 16.23
N ASN A 29 6.14 8.34 15.25
CA ASN A 29 7.55 8.69 15.46
C ASN A 29 8.26 7.82 16.52
N ILE A 30 8.11 6.50 16.43
CA ILE A 30 8.74 5.54 17.36
C ILE A 30 9.70 4.57 16.67
N ILE A 31 10.12 4.88 15.44
CA ILE A 31 11.11 4.08 14.72
C ILE A 31 12.49 4.27 15.37
N THR A 32 13.11 3.16 15.78
CA THR A 32 14.52 3.14 16.23
C THR A 32 15.41 2.45 15.19
N PRO A 33 16.74 2.66 15.21
CA PRO A 33 17.65 2.05 14.24
C PRO A 33 17.58 0.51 14.18
N THR A 34 17.22 -0.14 15.29
CA THR A 34 17.20 -1.60 15.41
C THR A 34 15.80 -2.20 15.24
N LEU A 35 14.73 -1.40 15.32
CA LEU A 35 13.34 -1.90 15.33
C LEU A 35 13.01 -2.72 14.08
N PHE A 36 13.47 -2.27 12.92
CA PHE A 36 13.21 -2.92 11.62
C PHE A 36 14.45 -3.55 10.99
N ALA A 37 15.53 -3.75 11.75
CA ALA A 37 16.73 -4.42 11.24
C ALA A 37 16.39 -5.82 10.70
N GLY A 38 16.80 -6.12 9.46
CA GLY A 38 16.51 -7.40 8.80
C GLY A 38 15.10 -7.52 8.21
N THR A 39 14.23 -6.52 8.38
CA THR A 39 12.83 -6.59 7.93
C THR A 39 12.72 -6.53 6.41
N ALA A 40 13.48 -5.66 5.75
CA ALA A 40 13.42 -5.54 4.29
C ALA A 40 13.96 -6.78 3.58
N GLU A 41 15.05 -7.35 4.08
CA GLU A 41 15.61 -8.61 3.55
C GLU A 41 14.61 -9.75 3.74
N TRP A 42 13.89 -9.78 4.86
CA TRP A 42 12.85 -10.78 5.08
C TRP A 42 11.67 -10.60 4.12
N ILE A 43 11.18 -9.37 3.91
CA ILE A 43 10.12 -9.08 2.92
C ILE A 43 10.58 -9.45 1.51
N ALA A 44 11.81 -9.11 1.12
CA ALA A 44 12.36 -9.39 -0.20
C ALA A 44 12.36 -10.89 -0.54
N ARG A 45 12.68 -11.75 0.43
CA ARG A 45 12.61 -13.22 0.26
C ARG A 45 11.21 -13.77 0.00
N CYS A 46 10.17 -12.96 0.18
CA CYS A 46 8.79 -13.37 -0.03
C CYS A 46 8.27 -12.94 -1.40
N GLN A 47 9.00 -12.09 -2.13
CA GLN A 47 8.76 -11.95 -3.56
C GLN A 47 9.10 -13.28 -4.24
N ASN A 48 8.16 -13.81 -5.01
CA ASN A 48 8.32 -15.12 -5.63
C ASN A 48 8.46 -15.02 -7.16
N TRP A 49 8.49 -16.17 -7.83
CA TRP A 49 8.65 -16.28 -9.28
C TRP A 49 7.54 -15.61 -10.09
N GLU A 50 6.37 -15.36 -9.51
CA GLU A 50 5.26 -14.66 -10.15
C GLU A 50 5.54 -13.15 -10.24
N GLY A 51 6.42 -12.62 -9.39
CA GLY A 51 6.74 -11.19 -9.26
C GLY A 51 6.02 -10.50 -8.11
N GLY A 52 4.89 -11.01 -7.64
CA GLY A 52 4.22 -10.54 -6.43
C GLY A 52 4.85 -11.11 -5.15
N ILE A 53 4.27 -10.73 -4.00
CA ILE A 53 4.78 -11.14 -2.68
C ILE A 53 3.80 -12.11 -2.02
N GLY A 54 4.33 -13.23 -1.56
CA GLY A 54 3.60 -14.23 -0.77
C GLY A 54 3.53 -13.84 0.71
N GLY A 55 2.86 -14.66 1.51
CA GLY A 55 2.70 -14.37 2.94
C GLY A 55 3.96 -14.57 3.80
N VAL A 56 4.76 -15.54 3.40
CA VAL A 56 6.09 -15.94 3.93
C VAL A 56 6.92 -16.46 2.74
N PRO A 57 8.25 -16.64 2.88
CA PRO A 57 9.08 -17.10 1.77
C PRO A 57 8.57 -18.40 1.15
N GLY A 58 8.50 -18.44 -0.18
CA GLY A 58 8.05 -19.61 -0.95
C GLY A 58 6.54 -19.72 -1.17
N MET A 59 5.72 -18.84 -0.59
CA MET A 59 4.27 -18.86 -0.79
C MET A 59 3.83 -18.18 -2.09
N GLU A 60 2.64 -18.53 -2.56
CA GLU A 60 1.94 -17.91 -3.71
C GLU A 60 1.75 -16.40 -3.49
N ALA A 61 1.96 -15.62 -4.55
CA ALA A 61 1.83 -14.17 -4.53
C ALA A 61 0.36 -13.77 -4.34
N HIS A 62 0.11 -12.84 -3.43
CA HIS A 62 -1.26 -12.44 -3.05
C HIS A 62 -1.37 -10.94 -2.86
N GLY A 63 -2.43 -10.31 -3.37
CA GLY A 63 -2.62 -8.84 -3.37
C GLY A 63 -2.46 -8.23 -1.98
N GLY A 64 -3.17 -8.74 -0.98
CA GLY A 64 -3.05 -8.25 0.40
C GLY A 64 -1.64 -8.34 0.99
N TYR A 65 -0.90 -9.42 0.74
CA TYR A 65 0.49 -9.55 1.23
C TYR A 65 1.48 -8.73 0.43
N THR A 66 1.22 -8.58 -0.87
CA THR A 66 1.99 -7.71 -1.77
C THR A 66 1.86 -6.25 -1.37
N PHE A 67 0.65 -5.79 -1.05
CA PHE A 67 0.44 -4.46 -0.49
C PHE A 67 1.21 -4.28 0.82
N CYS A 68 1.04 -5.20 1.77
CA CYS A 68 1.73 -5.11 3.05
C CYS A 68 3.26 -5.04 2.87
N GLY A 69 3.83 -5.92 2.03
CA GLY A 69 5.26 -5.95 1.77
C GLY A 69 5.77 -4.66 1.13
N LEU A 70 5.16 -4.20 0.03
CA LEU A 70 5.59 -2.98 -0.66
C LEU A 70 5.38 -1.73 0.21
N ALA A 71 4.22 -1.58 0.85
CA ALA A 71 3.93 -0.43 1.71
C ALA A 71 4.88 -0.35 2.91
N ALA A 72 5.22 -1.49 3.52
CA ALA A 72 6.24 -1.53 4.57
C ALA A 72 7.60 -1.08 4.05
N LEU A 73 8.05 -1.57 2.88
CA LEU A 73 9.31 -1.15 2.29
C LEU A 73 9.33 0.34 1.91
N VAL A 74 8.21 0.90 1.44
CA VAL A 74 8.09 2.35 1.18
C VAL A 74 8.26 3.16 2.46
N ILE A 75 7.69 2.71 3.58
CA ILE A 75 7.89 3.35 4.89
C ILE A 75 9.37 3.27 5.31
N LEU A 76 10.01 2.12 5.08
CA LEU A 76 11.40 1.87 5.42
C LEU A 76 12.41 2.46 4.41
N LYS A 77 11.94 3.01 3.28
CA LYS A 77 12.76 3.52 2.17
C LYS A 77 13.69 2.45 1.58
N GLN A 78 13.17 1.23 1.43
CA GLN A 78 13.90 0.05 0.94
C GLN A 78 13.15 -0.67 -0.20
N GLU A 79 12.46 0.10 -1.06
CA GLU A 79 11.74 -0.42 -2.23
C GLU A 79 12.68 -1.17 -3.20
N ASP A 80 13.95 -0.78 -3.23
CA ASP A 80 14.99 -1.38 -4.07
C ASP A 80 15.36 -2.82 -3.70
N SER A 81 14.92 -3.29 -2.53
CA SER A 81 15.06 -4.69 -2.15
C SER A 81 14.18 -5.63 -2.98
N LEU A 82 13.22 -5.10 -3.75
CA LEU A 82 12.34 -5.87 -4.62
C LEU A 82 12.68 -5.71 -6.10
N ASN A 83 12.37 -6.74 -6.89
CA ASN A 83 12.29 -6.63 -8.34
C ASN A 83 11.00 -5.90 -8.74
N LEU A 84 11.05 -4.57 -8.80
CA LEU A 84 9.90 -3.71 -9.11
C LEU A 84 9.30 -3.96 -10.49
N LYS A 85 10.11 -4.37 -11.47
CA LYS A 85 9.63 -4.69 -12.83
C LYS A 85 8.72 -5.92 -12.84
N CYS A 86 9.16 -7.00 -12.20
CA CYS A 86 8.34 -8.20 -12.08
C CYS A 86 7.10 -7.94 -11.23
N LEU A 87 7.23 -7.14 -10.17
CA LEU A 87 6.10 -6.76 -9.32
C LEU A 87 5.05 -5.94 -10.08
N LEU A 88 5.49 -4.94 -10.86
CA LEU A 88 4.62 -4.14 -11.71
C LEU A 88 3.87 -5.03 -12.70
N HIS A 89 4.59 -5.89 -13.44
CA HIS A 89 3.97 -6.81 -14.38
C HIS A 89 2.98 -7.77 -13.71
N TRP A 90 3.30 -8.26 -12.51
CA TRP A 90 2.41 -9.11 -11.75
C TRP A 90 1.11 -8.39 -11.39
N VAL A 91 1.17 -7.20 -10.78
CA VAL A 91 -0.04 -6.50 -10.32
C VAL A 91 -0.91 -6.03 -11.47
N THR A 92 -0.34 -5.54 -12.57
CA THR A 92 -1.15 -5.14 -13.74
C THR A 92 -1.89 -6.33 -14.35
N SER A 93 -1.30 -7.52 -14.26
CA SER A 93 -1.93 -8.77 -14.70
C SER A 93 -3.03 -9.28 -13.75
N ARG A 94 -3.28 -8.61 -12.62
CA ARG A 94 -4.37 -8.94 -11.67
C ARG A 94 -5.66 -8.18 -11.97
N GLN A 95 -5.63 -7.17 -12.84
CA GLN A 95 -6.86 -6.54 -13.29
C GLN A 95 -7.56 -7.46 -14.28
N MET A 96 -8.84 -7.70 -14.04
CA MET A 96 -9.65 -8.63 -14.81
C MET A 96 -10.10 -7.95 -16.10
N ARG A 97 -9.68 -8.50 -17.25
CA ARG A 97 -9.94 -7.91 -18.58
C ARG A 97 -11.42 -7.71 -18.93
N PHE A 98 -12.32 -8.46 -18.30
CA PHE A 98 -13.76 -8.41 -18.58
C PHE A 98 -14.50 -7.70 -17.45
N GLU A 99 -14.26 -8.12 -16.21
CA GLU A 99 -14.96 -7.55 -15.05
C GLU A 99 -14.46 -6.15 -14.67
N GLY A 100 -13.25 -5.74 -15.05
CA GLY A 100 -12.64 -4.44 -14.73
C GLY A 100 -12.07 -4.34 -13.31
N GLY A 101 -12.61 -5.12 -12.36
CA GLY A 101 -12.08 -5.28 -11.01
C GLY A 101 -10.79 -6.10 -10.94
N PHE A 102 -10.30 -6.35 -9.72
CA PHE A 102 -9.07 -7.11 -9.50
C PHE A 102 -9.32 -8.49 -8.86
N GLN A 103 -8.46 -9.46 -9.20
CA GLN A 103 -8.34 -10.73 -8.47
C GLN A 103 -7.19 -10.67 -7.46
N GLY A 104 -7.33 -11.37 -6.34
CA GLY A 104 -6.27 -11.42 -5.31
C GLY A 104 -5.02 -12.20 -5.70
N ARG A 105 -5.18 -13.19 -6.59
CA ARG A 105 -4.15 -14.14 -7.03
C ARG A 105 -4.47 -14.64 -8.44
N CYS A 106 -3.47 -15.13 -9.15
CA CYS A 106 -3.65 -15.68 -10.49
C CYS A 106 -4.71 -16.81 -10.51
N ASN A 107 -5.53 -16.85 -11.56
CA ASN A 107 -6.62 -17.84 -11.73
C ASN A 107 -7.65 -17.89 -10.60
N LYS A 108 -7.82 -16.79 -9.84
CA LYS A 108 -8.93 -16.63 -8.87
C LYS A 108 -9.95 -15.60 -9.36
N LEU A 109 -11.12 -15.58 -8.72
CA LEU A 109 -12.19 -14.67 -9.09
C LEU A 109 -11.84 -13.22 -8.75
N VAL A 110 -12.53 -12.30 -9.45
CA VAL A 110 -12.59 -10.88 -9.09
C VAL A 110 -13.18 -10.70 -7.69
N ASP A 111 -12.75 -9.68 -6.95
CA ASP A 111 -13.31 -9.31 -5.65
C ASP A 111 -13.05 -7.81 -5.36
N GLY A 112 -14.09 -7.08 -4.97
CA GLY A 112 -14.08 -5.65 -4.72
C GLY A 112 -13.09 -5.16 -3.67
N CYS A 113 -12.68 -5.99 -2.69
CA CYS A 113 -11.67 -5.55 -1.73
C CYS A 113 -10.28 -5.40 -2.38
N TYR A 114 -10.00 -6.13 -3.46
CA TYR A 114 -8.74 -5.99 -4.19
C TYR A 114 -8.66 -4.72 -5.02
N SER A 115 -9.77 -3.97 -5.15
CA SER A 115 -9.73 -2.61 -5.68
C SER A 115 -8.78 -1.71 -4.89
N PHE A 116 -8.58 -1.95 -3.58
CA PHE A 116 -7.52 -1.28 -2.83
C PHE A 116 -6.22 -2.10 -2.80
N TRP A 117 -6.29 -3.37 -2.40
CA TRP A 117 -5.07 -4.16 -2.16
C TRP A 117 -4.20 -4.36 -3.41
N GLN A 118 -4.79 -4.41 -4.60
CA GLN A 118 -4.04 -4.47 -5.85
C GLN A 118 -3.81 -3.08 -6.42
N ALA A 119 -4.88 -2.30 -6.63
CA ALA A 119 -4.73 -1.01 -7.30
C ALA A 119 -3.86 -0.02 -6.51
N GLY A 120 -3.87 -0.11 -5.18
CA GLY A 120 -3.02 0.70 -4.30
C GLY A 120 -1.53 0.40 -4.39
N LEU A 121 -1.11 -0.69 -5.04
CA LEU A 121 0.29 -0.91 -5.39
C LEU A 121 0.77 0.05 -6.48
N LEU A 122 -0.11 0.49 -7.39
CA LEU A 122 0.31 1.29 -8.55
C LEU A 122 0.77 2.70 -8.16
N PRO A 123 0.13 3.43 -7.24
CA PRO A 123 0.70 4.68 -6.71
C PRO A 123 2.04 4.47 -5.98
N LEU A 124 2.21 3.35 -5.28
CA LEU A 124 3.47 3.03 -4.58
C LEU A 124 4.61 2.74 -5.57
N LEU A 125 4.32 1.93 -6.59
CA LEU A 125 5.26 1.63 -7.68
C LEU A 125 5.58 2.90 -8.49
N HIS A 126 4.59 3.73 -8.78
CA HIS A 126 4.81 5.00 -9.47
C HIS A 126 5.78 5.88 -8.70
N ARG A 127 5.60 6.05 -7.39
CA ARG A 127 6.54 6.79 -6.54
C ARG A 127 7.94 6.17 -6.56
N ALA A 128 8.04 4.86 -6.42
CA ALA A 128 9.34 4.17 -6.38
C ALA A 128 10.10 4.29 -7.71
N LEU A 129 9.40 4.17 -8.84
CA LEU A 129 9.98 4.34 -10.18
C LEU A 129 10.30 5.81 -10.47
N HIS A 130 9.47 6.75 -10.01
CA HIS A 130 9.71 8.19 -10.15
C HIS A 130 10.97 8.62 -9.38
N ALA A 131 11.19 8.08 -8.18
CA ALA A 131 12.40 8.32 -7.40
C ALA A 131 13.68 7.86 -8.12
N LYS A 132 13.56 6.90 -9.06
CA LYS A 132 14.66 6.45 -9.93
C LYS A 132 14.81 7.27 -11.21
N GLY A 133 13.97 8.29 -11.41
CA GLY A 133 13.98 9.12 -12.61
C GLY A 133 13.51 8.39 -13.87
N ASP A 134 12.57 7.43 -13.74
CA ASP A 134 12.03 6.71 -14.90
C ASP A 134 11.26 7.68 -15.83
N PRO A 135 11.75 7.96 -17.05
CA PRO A 135 11.16 8.95 -17.94
C PRO A 135 9.90 8.42 -18.65
N ALA A 136 9.61 7.11 -18.55
CA ALA A 136 8.46 6.49 -19.21
C ALA A 136 7.18 6.55 -18.36
N LEU A 137 7.26 7.06 -17.13
CA LEU A 137 6.10 7.18 -16.26
C LEU A 137 5.08 8.18 -16.81
N SER A 138 3.81 7.81 -16.69
CA SER A 138 2.69 8.68 -17.06
C SER A 138 2.64 9.90 -16.16
N MET A 139 2.24 11.04 -16.73
CA MET A 139 2.06 12.30 -16.02
C MET A 139 0.61 12.55 -15.59
N THR A 140 -0.29 11.61 -15.90
CA THR A 140 -1.74 11.81 -15.72
C THR A 140 -2.49 10.58 -15.20
N HIS A 141 -1.92 9.38 -15.29
CA HIS A 141 -2.65 8.14 -15.00
C HIS A 141 -1.78 7.13 -14.26
N TRP A 142 -2.42 6.32 -13.43
CA TRP A 142 -1.82 5.12 -12.87
C TRP A 142 -1.68 4.01 -13.92
N MET A 143 -0.79 3.06 -13.66
CA MET A 143 -0.50 1.94 -14.57
C MET A 143 -1.56 0.83 -14.50
N PHE A 144 -2.84 1.18 -14.49
CA PHE A 144 -3.98 0.26 -14.59
C PHE A 144 -5.17 0.97 -15.23
N ASP A 145 -6.18 0.22 -15.68
CA ASP A 145 -7.39 0.83 -16.24
C ASP A 145 -8.27 1.42 -15.13
N GLN A 146 -8.06 2.72 -14.88
CA GLN A 146 -8.77 3.48 -13.85
C GLN A 146 -10.28 3.51 -14.10
N GLN A 147 -10.72 3.61 -15.35
CA GLN A 147 -12.13 3.70 -15.69
C GLN A 147 -12.82 2.34 -15.46
N ALA A 148 -12.23 1.25 -15.95
CA ALA A 148 -12.79 -0.09 -15.77
C ALA A 148 -12.91 -0.48 -14.28
N LEU A 149 -11.97 -0.04 -13.43
CA LEU A 149 -12.08 -0.27 -11.99
C LEU A 149 -13.25 0.51 -11.38
N GLN A 150 -13.47 1.77 -11.79
CA GLN A 150 -14.61 2.56 -11.34
C GLN A 150 -15.94 1.93 -11.80
N GLU A 151 -16.02 1.49 -13.06
CA GLU A 151 -17.19 0.79 -13.60
C GLU A 151 -17.53 -0.45 -12.76
N TYR A 152 -16.54 -1.30 -12.48
CA TYR A 152 -16.73 -2.49 -11.65
C TYR A 152 -17.30 -2.14 -10.27
N ILE A 153 -16.70 -1.16 -9.58
CA ILE A 153 -17.12 -0.80 -8.23
C ILE A 153 -18.54 -0.21 -8.24
N LEU A 154 -18.80 0.75 -9.13
CA LEU A 154 -20.07 1.47 -9.19
C LEU A 154 -21.22 0.58 -9.68
N LEU A 155 -20.98 -0.35 -10.60
CA LEU A 155 -22.02 -1.19 -11.18
C LEU A 155 -22.20 -2.52 -10.45
N CYS A 156 -21.14 -3.11 -9.87
CA CYS A 156 -21.17 -4.48 -9.37
C CYS A 156 -20.99 -4.60 -7.84
N CYS A 157 -20.35 -3.63 -7.19
CA CYS A 157 -19.98 -3.75 -5.77
C CYS A 157 -20.87 -2.94 -4.82
N GLN A 158 -21.96 -2.33 -5.29
CA GLN A 158 -22.87 -1.56 -4.43
C GLN A 158 -24.09 -2.38 -4.00
N CYS A 159 -24.40 -2.35 -2.70
CA CYS A 159 -25.66 -2.89 -2.20
C CYS A 159 -26.75 -1.81 -2.29
N PRO A 160 -27.93 -2.08 -2.88
CA PRO A 160 -28.99 -1.08 -3.03
C PRO A 160 -29.49 -0.44 -1.73
N VAL A 161 -29.29 -1.11 -0.58
CA VAL A 161 -29.67 -0.63 0.76
C VAL A 161 -28.50 0.02 1.52
N GLY A 162 -27.40 0.33 0.83
CA GLY A 162 -26.19 0.94 1.37
C GLY A 162 -25.07 -0.06 1.68
N GLY A 163 -23.81 0.40 1.68
CA GLY A 163 -22.63 -0.44 1.84
C GLY A 163 -22.19 -1.12 0.54
N LEU A 164 -20.94 -1.58 0.51
CA LEU A 164 -20.34 -2.27 -0.62
C LEU A 164 -19.99 -3.72 -0.27
N LEU A 165 -19.71 -4.51 -1.29
CA LEU A 165 -19.62 -5.96 -1.23
C LEU A 165 -18.50 -6.50 -2.15
N ASP A 166 -18.18 -7.78 -1.98
CA ASP A 166 -17.20 -8.52 -2.80
C ASP A 166 -17.57 -8.48 -4.30
N LYS A 167 -18.67 -9.13 -4.67
CA LYS A 167 -19.18 -9.26 -6.05
C LYS A 167 -20.69 -9.51 -6.06
N PRO A 168 -21.42 -9.32 -7.18
CA PRO A 168 -22.84 -9.59 -7.24
C PRO A 168 -23.21 -10.98 -6.68
N GLY A 169 -24.25 -11.01 -5.84
CA GLY A 169 -24.69 -12.22 -5.13
C GLY A 169 -24.02 -12.45 -3.76
N LYS A 170 -23.06 -11.62 -3.35
CA LYS A 170 -22.51 -11.62 -1.98
C LYS A 170 -23.20 -10.59 -1.08
N SER A 171 -23.16 -10.85 0.22
CA SER A 171 -23.67 -9.91 1.23
C SER A 171 -22.72 -8.71 1.39
N ARG A 172 -23.28 -7.55 1.75
CA ARG A 172 -22.51 -6.38 2.16
C ARG A 172 -21.82 -6.60 3.51
N ASP A 173 -20.69 -5.94 3.70
CA ASP A 173 -20.02 -5.83 4.99
C ASP A 173 -19.16 -4.56 5.06
N PHE A 174 -18.70 -4.21 6.27
CA PHE A 174 -17.90 -3.00 6.48
C PHE A 174 -16.49 -3.11 5.87
N TYR A 175 -15.96 -4.32 5.74
CA TYR A 175 -14.64 -4.55 5.16
C TYR A 175 -14.64 -4.19 3.66
N HIS A 176 -15.57 -4.74 2.88
CA HIS A 176 -15.73 -4.41 1.47
C HIS A 176 -16.18 -2.96 1.28
N THR A 177 -17.04 -2.43 2.15
CA THR A 177 -17.38 -1.01 2.15
C THR A 177 -16.13 -0.13 2.22
N CYS A 178 -15.23 -0.40 3.16
CA CYS A 178 -13.97 0.32 3.29
C CYS A 178 -13.11 0.20 2.02
N TYR A 179 -12.76 -1.03 1.63
CA TYR A 179 -11.75 -1.25 0.59
C TYR A 179 -12.26 -1.00 -0.84
N CYS A 180 -13.55 -1.15 -1.12
CA CYS A 180 -14.11 -0.72 -2.40
C CYS A 180 -14.05 0.81 -2.53
N LEU A 181 -14.41 1.56 -1.47
CA LEU A 181 -14.34 3.03 -1.50
C LEU A 181 -12.90 3.53 -1.56
N SER A 182 -11.98 2.90 -0.83
CA SER A 182 -10.55 3.22 -0.92
C SER A 182 -10.01 2.97 -2.33
N GLY A 183 -10.37 1.84 -2.95
CA GLY A 183 -10.00 1.54 -4.34
C GLY A 183 -10.62 2.51 -5.35
N LEU A 184 -11.87 2.90 -5.14
CA LEU A 184 -12.57 3.90 -5.96
C LEU A 184 -11.86 5.26 -5.90
N SER A 185 -11.46 5.69 -4.70
CA SER A 185 -10.67 6.91 -4.51
C SER A 185 -9.32 6.83 -5.25
N ILE A 186 -8.60 5.72 -5.16
CA ILE A 186 -7.32 5.53 -5.90
C ILE A 186 -7.54 5.60 -7.42
N ALA A 187 -8.62 5.03 -7.92
CA ALA A 187 -8.96 5.06 -9.34
C ALA A 187 -9.36 6.45 -9.84
N GLN A 188 -9.84 7.33 -8.95
CA GLN A 188 -10.25 8.68 -9.29
C GLN A 188 -9.09 9.68 -9.29
N HIS A 189 -8.11 9.49 -8.41
CA HIS A 189 -7.12 10.51 -8.08
C HIS A 189 -5.71 10.08 -8.47
N PHE A 190 -5.15 10.73 -9.50
CA PHE A 190 -3.73 10.64 -9.83
C PHE A 190 -2.96 11.83 -9.25
N GLY A 191 -1.78 11.57 -8.70
CA GLY A 191 -0.89 12.63 -8.19
C GLY A 191 0.58 12.25 -8.20
N SER A 192 1.43 13.11 -8.77
CA SER A 192 2.88 12.90 -8.87
C SER A 192 3.62 14.23 -8.85
N GLY A 193 4.20 14.60 -7.70
CA GLY A 193 4.77 15.93 -7.50
C GLY A 193 3.67 17.00 -7.55
N ASP A 194 3.85 18.03 -8.37
CA ASP A 194 2.87 19.11 -8.58
C ASP A 194 1.74 18.72 -9.56
N LEU A 195 1.83 17.54 -10.17
CA LEU A 195 0.85 17.06 -11.14
C LEU A 195 -0.31 16.41 -10.40
N LEU A 196 -1.53 16.84 -10.75
CA LEU A 196 -2.78 16.28 -10.29
C LEU A 196 -3.69 16.06 -11.49
N HIS A 197 -4.29 14.88 -11.57
CA HIS A 197 -5.29 14.57 -12.58
C HIS A 197 -6.41 13.74 -11.95
N GLU A 198 -7.64 14.15 -12.17
CA GLU A 198 -8.82 13.46 -11.64
C GLU A 198 -9.63 12.85 -12.79
N VAL A 199 -10.03 11.60 -12.64
CA VAL A 199 -10.94 10.89 -13.55
C VAL A 199 -12.12 10.41 -12.74
N VAL A 200 -13.24 11.13 -12.77
CA VAL A 200 -14.45 10.75 -12.01
C VAL A 200 -15.50 10.23 -12.98
N LEU A 201 -15.83 8.95 -12.88
CA LEU A 201 -16.83 8.33 -13.72
C LEU A 201 -18.25 8.54 -13.19
N GLY A 202 -19.18 8.86 -14.10
CA GLY A 202 -20.60 9.04 -13.80
C GLY A 202 -20.92 10.47 -13.38
N VAL A 203 -21.75 10.62 -12.34
CA VAL A 203 -22.13 11.94 -11.83
C VAL A 203 -20.97 12.55 -11.03
N PRO A 204 -20.77 13.88 -11.06
CA PRO A 204 -19.67 14.54 -10.33
C PRO A 204 -19.63 14.24 -8.83
N GLU A 205 -20.79 13.96 -8.23
CA GLU A 205 -20.95 13.62 -6.81
C GLU A 205 -20.35 12.25 -6.43
N ASN A 206 -20.00 11.42 -7.41
CA ASN A 206 -19.24 10.18 -7.18
C ASN A 206 -17.81 10.43 -6.69
N ARG A 207 -17.32 11.67 -6.78
CA ARG A 207 -15.97 12.05 -6.35
C ARG A 207 -15.78 11.82 -4.85
N LEU A 208 -14.90 10.88 -4.51
CA LEU A 208 -14.48 10.63 -3.13
C LEU A 208 -13.32 11.56 -2.73
N GLN A 209 -13.08 11.67 -1.42
CA GLN A 209 -11.84 12.27 -0.92
C GLN A 209 -10.64 11.35 -1.25
N PRO A 210 -9.45 11.92 -1.51
CA PRO A 210 -8.25 11.13 -1.77
C PRO A 210 -7.85 10.32 -0.52
N THR A 211 -7.28 9.14 -0.75
CA THR A 211 -6.67 8.29 0.29
C THR A 211 -5.16 8.20 0.09
N HIS A 212 -4.39 8.19 1.17
CA HIS A 212 -2.94 8.03 1.12
C HIS A 212 -2.60 6.57 0.77
N PRO A 213 -1.85 6.28 -0.30
CA PRO A 213 -1.69 4.92 -0.81
C PRO A 213 -0.94 3.98 0.15
N VAL A 214 -0.07 4.53 1.02
CA VAL A 214 0.60 3.72 2.06
C VAL A 214 -0.32 3.39 3.23
N TYR A 215 -1.08 4.36 3.77
CA TYR A 215 -1.75 4.23 5.08
C TYR A 215 -3.26 4.00 4.99
N ASN A 216 -3.85 4.16 3.80
CA ASN A 216 -5.28 4.11 3.55
C ASN A 216 -6.14 5.01 4.46
N ILE A 217 -5.62 6.18 4.79
CA ILE A 217 -6.34 7.28 5.44
C ILE A 217 -6.11 8.53 4.61
N SER A 218 -6.93 9.57 4.80
CA SER A 218 -6.80 10.77 3.97
C SER A 218 -5.41 11.42 4.14
N PRO A 219 -4.79 11.93 3.05
CA PRO A 219 -3.43 12.49 3.10
C PRO A 219 -3.25 13.60 4.14
N ASP A 220 -4.27 14.43 4.36
CA ASP A 220 -4.25 15.48 5.39
C ASP A 220 -4.12 14.90 6.82
N ARG A 221 -4.70 13.73 7.07
CA ARG A 221 -4.63 13.05 8.37
C ARG A 221 -3.26 12.43 8.60
N VAL A 222 -2.64 11.89 7.55
CA VAL A 222 -1.25 11.42 7.61
C VAL A 222 -0.32 12.58 7.98
N VAL A 223 -0.40 13.71 7.26
CA VAL A 223 0.45 14.88 7.52
C VAL A 223 0.25 15.41 8.93
N ARG A 224 -1.01 15.56 9.37
CA ARG A 224 -1.32 16.04 10.75
C ARG A 224 -0.76 15.10 11.82
N ALA A 225 -0.93 13.78 11.66
CA ALA A 225 -0.43 12.81 12.63
C ALA A 225 1.10 12.84 12.71
N VAL A 226 1.78 12.76 11.55
CA VAL A 226 3.24 12.79 11.50
C VAL A 226 3.79 14.10 12.09
N MET A 227 3.26 15.25 11.68
CA MET A 227 3.69 16.56 12.21
C MET A 227 3.43 16.73 13.70
N HIS A 228 2.42 16.05 14.25
CA HIS A 228 2.16 16.04 15.68
C HIS A 228 3.20 15.20 16.45
N PHE A 229 3.44 13.96 16.02
CA PHE A 229 4.33 13.04 16.73
C PHE A 229 5.81 13.31 16.50
N LEU A 230 6.19 13.97 15.40
CA LEU A 230 7.57 14.46 15.19
C LEU A 230 8.01 15.48 16.25
N ARG A 231 7.07 16.13 16.96
CA ARG A 231 7.37 17.04 18.07
C ARG A 231 7.68 16.31 19.38
N GLN A 232 7.44 15.00 19.43
CA GLN A 232 7.72 14.16 20.59
C GLN A 232 9.01 13.39 20.35
N PRO A 233 9.85 13.19 21.37
CA PRO A 233 11.08 12.41 21.22
C PRO A 233 10.74 10.95 20.93
N VAL A 234 11.61 10.27 20.19
CA VAL A 234 11.52 8.82 20.04
C VAL A 234 11.75 8.17 21.42
N PRO A 235 10.83 7.32 21.91
CA PRO A 235 10.95 6.73 23.25
C PRO A 235 12.28 6.01 23.44
N GLY A 236 13.03 6.39 24.49
CA GLY A 236 14.32 5.77 24.83
C GLY A 236 15.50 6.21 23.96
N MET A 237 15.33 7.18 23.06
CA MET A 237 16.45 7.88 22.41
C MET A 237 16.58 9.30 22.98
N PRO A 238 17.81 9.79 23.19
CA PRO A 238 18.03 11.17 23.63
C PRO A 238 17.43 12.16 22.63
N ALA A 239 16.96 13.30 23.11
CA ALA A 239 16.46 14.36 22.24
C ALA A 239 17.58 14.80 21.28
N ALA A 240 17.24 15.17 20.05
CA ALA A 240 18.24 15.55 19.04
C ALA A 240 19.21 16.65 19.51
N GLU A 241 18.78 17.50 20.47
CA GLU A 241 19.60 18.54 21.10
C GLU A 241 20.68 18.00 22.07
N GLU A 242 20.47 16.84 22.70
CA GLU A 242 21.47 16.21 23.60
C GLU A 242 22.55 15.45 22.83
N ALA A 243 22.25 14.93 21.65
CA ALA A 243 23.21 14.20 20.82
C ALA A 243 24.32 15.12 20.26
N THR A 244 24.01 16.41 20.02
CA THR A 244 25.00 17.41 19.61
C THR A 244 25.89 17.89 20.76
N ALA A 245 25.40 17.84 22.01
CA ALA A 245 26.22 18.16 23.18
C ALA A 245 27.19 17.02 23.52
N ALA A 246 26.80 15.76 23.31
CA ALA A 246 27.62 14.59 23.60
C ALA A 246 28.72 14.30 22.55
N ALA A 247 28.68 14.93 21.38
CA ALA A 247 29.71 14.79 20.32
C ALA A 247 30.75 15.93 20.35
N GLY A 248 30.63 16.86 21.30
CA GLY A 248 31.47 18.05 21.44
C GLY A 248 32.51 18.01 22.58
N ASP A 249 32.62 16.89 23.31
CA ASP A 249 33.61 16.66 24.38
C ASP A 249 34.61 15.57 24.00
#